data_AF-A0A1M5PD53-F1
#
_entry.id   AF-A0A1M5PD53-F1
#
_cell.length_a   1.000
_cell.length_b   1.000
_cell.length_c   1.000
_cell.angle_alpha   90.00
_cell.angle_beta   90.00
_cell.angle_gamma   90.00
#
_symmetry.space_group_name_H-M   'P 1'
#
loop_
_entity.id
_entity.type
_entity.pdbx_description
1 polymer ?
#
loop_
_entity_poly.entity_id
_entity_poly.type
_entity_poly.pdbx_seq_one_letter_code
_entity_poly.pdbx_strand_id
1 'polypeptide(L)'
;MKILFVNEKIDYDGTQLAPQWIYNNFGILGDAGVAFMGEARVPIENMVDLADVKENAFIYSPLMLHFIVEHFDASLELAVYRQRMLIVCIKEELESFGIKVLRLGDDLYVDKGKLSVSIATASLVSTLIHVGVNIETRGTPVKTSGLSELGIADISSFAFNVLKRYERELEGIYEARCKVRGKYA
;
A
#
# COMPACT_ATOMS: atom_id res chain seq x y z
N MET A 1 -5.61 10.25 10.41
CA MET A 1 -4.18 9.93 10.17
C MET A 1 -3.54 11.10 9.42
N LYS A 2 -2.22 11.15 9.23
CA LYS A 2 -1.57 12.16 8.36
C LYS A 2 -1.19 11.52 7.03
N ILE A 3 -1.13 12.30 5.96
CA ILE A 3 -0.76 11.81 4.62
C ILE A 3 0.32 12.68 3.97
N LEU A 4 1.21 12.06 3.19
CA LEU A 4 2.28 12.75 2.45
C LEU A 4 2.55 12.04 1.12
N PHE A 5 2.74 12.81 0.05
CA PHE A 5 3.41 12.35 -1.17
C PHE A 5 4.81 12.95 -1.21
N VAL A 6 5.83 12.12 -1.45
CA VAL A 6 7.23 12.53 -1.56
C VAL A 6 7.61 12.59 -3.03
N ASN A 7 8.09 13.76 -3.47
CA ASN A 7 8.48 13.97 -4.87
C ASN A 7 9.85 13.36 -5.18
N GLU A 8 10.72 13.29 -4.18
CA GLU A 8 12.01 12.64 -4.27
C GLU A 8 11.85 11.13 -4.50
N LYS A 9 12.70 10.59 -5.37
CA LYS A 9 12.74 9.14 -5.62
C LYS A 9 13.30 8.43 -4.38
N ILE A 10 12.60 7.40 -3.91
CA ILE A 10 13.02 6.54 -2.80
C ILE A 10 12.82 5.10 -3.25
N ASP A 11 13.90 4.34 -3.38
CA ASP A 11 13.82 2.92 -3.73
C ASP A 11 13.32 2.09 -2.54
N TYR A 12 12.57 1.03 -2.84
CA TYR A 12 12.01 0.11 -1.87
C TYR A 12 12.75 -1.23 -1.90
N ASP A 13 13.48 -1.50 -0.81
CA ASP A 13 14.21 -2.74 -0.58
C ASP A 13 13.64 -3.56 0.59
N GLY A 14 12.49 -3.15 1.13
CA GLY A 14 11.85 -3.73 2.30
C GLY A 14 12.21 -3.06 3.62
N THR A 15 13.35 -2.35 3.70
CA THR A 15 13.77 -1.69 4.95
C THR A 15 12.90 -0.50 5.33
N GLN A 16 12.13 0.04 4.38
CA GLN A 16 11.15 1.10 4.62
C GLN A 16 9.92 0.59 5.38
N LEU A 17 9.66 -0.73 5.37
CA LEU A 17 8.62 -1.36 6.18
C LEU A 17 9.12 -1.64 7.60
N ALA A 18 9.66 -0.59 8.25
CA ALA A 18 10.20 -0.62 9.59
C ALA A 18 9.40 0.29 10.52
N PRO A 19 9.27 -0.05 11.81
CA PRO A 19 8.54 0.79 12.76
C PRO A 19 9.19 2.18 12.88
N GLN A 20 8.35 3.21 12.94
CA GLN A 20 8.75 4.62 12.97
C GLN A 20 9.55 5.10 11.74
N TRP A 21 9.60 4.35 10.64
CA TRP A 21 10.29 4.80 9.43
C TRP A 21 9.75 6.15 8.95
N ILE A 22 8.42 6.34 8.98
CA ILE A 22 7.78 7.59 8.59
C ILE A 22 8.21 8.75 9.51
N TYR A 23 8.22 8.53 10.82
CA TYR A 23 8.61 9.56 11.78
C TYR A 23 10.10 9.94 11.62
N ASN A 24 10.98 8.94 11.49
CA ASN A 24 12.41 9.15 11.39
C ASN A 24 12.84 9.90 10.12
N ASN A 25 12.11 9.70 9.01
CA ASN A 25 12.46 10.31 7.72
C ASN A 25 11.72 11.62 7.44
N PHE A 26 10.49 11.79 7.94
CA PHE A 26 9.63 12.94 7.59
C PHE A 26 9.12 13.73 8.79
N GLY A 27 9.44 13.32 10.03
CA GLY A 27 9.00 14.01 11.24
C GLY A 27 7.49 13.90 11.51
N ILE A 28 6.79 12.99 10.84
CA ILE A 28 5.35 12.84 10.96
C ILE A 28 5.05 11.93 12.16
N LEU A 29 4.59 12.53 13.26
CA LEU A 29 4.20 11.81 14.48
C LEU A 29 2.78 11.23 14.38
N GLY A 30 2.61 9.98 14.81
CA GLY A 30 1.33 9.26 14.89
C GLY A 30 0.96 8.49 13.62
N ASP A 31 -0.28 8.01 13.52
CA ASP A 31 -0.77 7.26 12.36
C ASP A 31 -0.58 8.05 11.07
N ALA A 32 0.07 7.44 10.09
CA ALA A 32 0.48 8.13 8.86
C ALA A 32 0.55 7.21 7.65
N GLY A 33 0.30 7.78 6.46
CA GLY A 33 0.52 7.15 5.18
C GLY A 33 1.41 8.02 4.29
N VAL A 34 2.50 7.45 3.79
CA VAL A 34 3.43 8.13 2.89
C VAL A 34 3.45 7.39 1.57
N ALA A 35 3.36 8.13 0.47
CA ALA A 35 3.53 7.60 -0.87
C ALA A 35 4.76 8.22 -1.56
N PHE A 36 5.46 7.42 -2.35
CA PHE A 36 6.68 7.82 -3.05
C PHE A 36 6.92 6.92 -4.26
N MET A 37 7.78 7.33 -5.18
CA MET A 37 8.14 6.53 -6.36
C MET A 37 9.57 6.01 -6.25
N GLY A 38 9.81 4.79 -6.72
CA GLY A 38 11.11 4.14 -6.62
C GLY A 38 11.20 2.83 -7.39
N GLU A 39 12.42 2.31 -7.54
CA GLU A 39 12.60 0.90 -7.88
C GLU A 39 12.09 0.04 -6.72
N ALA A 40 11.48 -1.11 -7.03
CA ALA A 40 11.23 -2.15 -6.06
C ALA A 40 12.24 -3.27 -6.27
N ARG A 41 13.02 -3.60 -5.24
CA ARG A 41 13.92 -4.75 -5.25
C ARG A 41 14.10 -5.27 -3.84
N VAL A 42 13.31 -6.25 -3.45
CA VAL A 42 13.29 -6.76 -2.06
C VAL A 42 14.22 -7.98 -1.95
N PRO A 43 15.33 -7.90 -1.20
CA PRO A 43 16.13 -9.07 -0.85
C PRO A 43 15.33 -10.04 0.02
N ILE A 44 15.68 -11.33 -0.03
CA ILE A 44 14.98 -12.38 0.74
C ILE A 44 15.02 -12.08 2.25
N GLU A 45 16.13 -11.54 2.75
CA GLU A 45 16.31 -11.17 4.15
C GLU A 45 15.37 -10.06 4.64
N ASN A 46 14.85 -9.24 3.74
CA ASN A 46 13.92 -8.14 4.05
C ASN A 46 12.47 -8.51 3.73
N MET A 47 12.22 -9.72 3.22
CA MET A 47 10.91 -10.17 2.79
C MET A 47 10.09 -10.61 4.01
N VAL A 48 8.94 -9.96 4.20
CA VAL A 48 8.06 -10.20 5.34
C VAL A 48 7.09 -11.37 5.09
N ASP A 49 6.72 -11.61 3.83
CA ASP A 49 5.87 -12.74 3.48
C ASP A 49 6.69 -14.04 3.50
N LEU A 50 6.41 -14.89 4.51
CA LEU A 50 7.10 -16.16 4.67
C LEU A 50 6.71 -17.21 3.62
N ALA A 51 5.59 -17.04 2.90
CA ALA A 51 5.27 -17.87 1.75
C ALA A 51 6.20 -17.53 0.58
N ASP A 52 6.35 -16.24 0.27
CA ASP A 52 7.27 -15.76 -0.77
C ASP A 52 8.73 -16.17 -0.47
N VAL A 53 9.16 -16.10 0.80
CA VAL A 53 10.50 -16.59 1.22
C VAL A 53 10.65 -18.09 0.93
N LYS A 54 9.65 -18.91 1.23
CA LYS A 54 9.70 -20.36 0.96
C LYS A 54 9.74 -20.68 -0.54
N GLU A 55 9.10 -19.85 -1.34
CA GLU A 55 9.07 -19.98 -2.80
C GLU A 55 10.31 -19.36 -3.48
N ASN A 56 11.22 -18.73 -2.71
CA ASN A 56 12.32 -17.92 -3.24
C ASN A 56 11.82 -16.91 -4.29
N ALA A 57 10.66 -16.28 -4.00
CA ALA A 57 10.07 -15.32 -4.89
C ALA A 57 11.02 -14.15 -5.13
N PHE A 58 10.99 -13.62 -6.35
CA PHE A 58 11.73 -12.42 -6.69
C PHE A 58 10.75 -11.26 -6.82
N ILE A 59 10.86 -10.26 -5.94
CA ILE A 59 10.04 -9.04 -5.98
C ILE A 59 10.88 -7.95 -6.63
N TYR A 60 10.59 -7.68 -7.91
CA TYR A 60 11.28 -6.67 -8.69
C TYR A 60 10.35 -5.90 -9.62
N SER A 61 10.53 -4.58 -9.66
CA SER A 61 9.93 -3.68 -10.64
C SER A 61 10.82 -2.44 -10.82
N PRO A 62 11.08 -1.99 -12.05
CA PRO A 62 11.99 -0.86 -12.30
C PRO A 62 11.47 0.47 -11.75
N LEU A 63 10.13 0.62 -11.66
CA LEU A 63 9.49 1.80 -11.12
C LEU A 63 8.09 1.46 -10.60
N MET A 64 7.88 1.68 -9.32
CA MET A 64 6.59 1.55 -8.64
C MET A 64 6.23 2.81 -7.89
N LEU A 65 4.93 2.99 -7.70
CA LEU A 65 4.35 3.84 -6.68
C LEU A 65 4.24 3.00 -5.40
N HIS A 66 4.92 3.42 -4.35
CA HIS A 66 4.90 2.79 -3.05
C HIS A 66 4.00 3.55 -2.09
N PHE A 67 3.32 2.82 -1.22
CA PHE A 67 2.61 3.32 -0.05
C PHE A 67 3.17 2.62 1.18
N ILE A 68 3.67 3.39 2.15
CA ILE A 68 4.00 2.90 3.49
C ILE A 68 3.00 3.53 4.45
N VAL A 69 2.27 2.70 5.18
CA VAL A 69 1.30 3.14 6.18
C VAL A 69 1.67 2.54 7.53
N GLU A 70 1.67 3.36 8.57
CA GLU A 70 1.91 2.96 9.95
C GLU A 70 0.73 3.39 10.82
N HIS A 71 0.18 2.46 11.60
CA HIS A 71 -0.83 2.70 12.62
C HIS A 71 -0.31 2.28 13.99
N PHE A 72 -0.46 3.12 15.01
CA PHE A 72 0.03 2.85 16.36
C PHE A 72 -0.96 1.99 17.17
N ASP A 73 -1.08 0.73 16.74
CA ASP A 73 -1.72 -0.37 17.46
C ASP A 73 -0.94 -1.68 17.24
N ALA A 74 -1.40 -2.79 17.83
CA ALA A 74 -0.69 -4.08 17.81
C ALA A 74 -1.47 -5.22 17.13
N SER A 75 -2.61 -4.93 16.50
CA SER A 75 -3.46 -5.99 15.93
C SER A 75 -3.09 -6.26 14.48
N LEU A 76 -2.32 -7.33 14.24
CA LEU A 76 -2.02 -7.79 12.88
C LEU A 76 -3.31 -8.08 12.07
N GLU A 77 -4.33 -8.65 12.71
CA GLU A 77 -5.62 -8.89 12.06
C GLU A 77 -6.24 -7.58 11.56
N LEU A 78 -6.24 -6.54 12.39
CA LEU A 78 -6.72 -5.21 12.00
C LEU A 78 -5.84 -4.60 10.90
N ALA A 79 -4.52 -4.81 10.96
CA ALA A 79 -3.59 -4.38 9.91
C ALA A 79 -3.93 -5.02 8.56
N VAL A 80 -4.28 -6.31 8.54
CA VAL A 80 -4.71 -7.02 7.33
C VAL A 80 -6.04 -6.45 6.82
N TYR A 81 -7.04 -6.20 7.67
CA TYR A 81 -8.28 -5.54 7.22
C TYR A 81 -8.00 -4.16 6.61
N ARG A 82 -7.14 -3.37 7.25
CA ARG A 82 -6.72 -2.05 6.77
C ARG A 82 -5.92 -2.11 5.47
N GLN A 83 -5.09 -3.13 5.29
CA GLN A 83 -4.38 -3.41 4.03
C GLN A 83 -5.40 -3.68 2.92
N ARG A 84 -6.40 -4.53 3.15
CA ARG A 84 -7.46 -4.78 2.16
C ARG A 84 -8.25 -3.51 1.85
N MET A 85 -8.48 -2.65 2.84
CA MET A 85 -9.15 -1.36 2.63
C MET A 85 -8.32 -0.41 1.76
N LEU A 86 -7.00 -0.33 1.98
CA LEU A 86 -6.11 0.47 1.13
C LEU A 86 -6.11 -0.05 -0.32
N ILE A 87 -6.11 -1.37 -0.51
CA ILE A 87 -6.25 -1.99 -1.84
C ILE A 87 -7.59 -1.64 -2.50
N VAL A 88 -8.69 -1.59 -1.74
CA VAL A 88 -9.98 -1.11 -2.26
C VAL A 88 -9.89 0.37 -2.67
N CYS A 89 -9.24 1.22 -1.87
CA CYS A 89 -9.05 2.64 -2.22
C CYS A 89 -8.27 2.83 -3.53
N ILE A 90 -7.21 2.03 -3.74
CA ILE A 90 -6.43 2.03 -4.99
C ILE A 90 -7.30 1.57 -6.15
N LYS A 91 -8.06 0.47 -5.95
CA LYS A 91 -8.99 -0.05 -6.95
C LYS A 91 -10.01 0.99 -7.38
N GLU A 92 -10.66 1.64 -6.42
CA GLU A 92 -11.70 2.64 -6.70
C GLU A 92 -11.14 3.91 -7.36
N GLU A 93 -9.92 4.32 -7.00
CA GLU A 93 -9.25 5.41 -7.71
C GLU A 93 -9.00 5.02 -9.17
N LEU A 94 -8.45 3.83 -9.45
CA LEU A 94 -8.27 3.34 -10.83
C LEU A 94 -9.59 3.28 -11.61
N GLU A 95 -10.65 2.78 -11.00
CA GLU A 95 -11.98 2.69 -11.62
C GLU A 95 -12.58 4.07 -11.92
N SER A 96 -12.20 5.11 -11.17
CA SER A 96 -12.60 6.48 -11.48
C SER A 96 -12.02 7.01 -12.80
N PHE A 97 -10.92 6.41 -13.28
CA PHE A 97 -10.36 6.63 -14.62
C PHE A 97 -10.95 5.69 -15.68
N GLY A 98 -11.97 4.91 -15.35
CA GLY A 98 -12.59 3.94 -16.26
C GLY A 98 -11.80 2.64 -16.45
N ILE A 99 -10.77 2.40 -15.62
CA ILE A 99 -9.95 1.19 -15.68
C ILE A 99 -10.70 0.06 -14.98
N LYS A 100 -10.91 -1.08 -15.68
CA LYS A 100 -11.53 -2.26 -15.08
C LYS A 100 -10.51 -3.06 -14.29
N VAL A 101 -10.66 -3.09 -12.97
CA VAL A 101 -9.70 -3.75 -12.06
C VAL A 101 -10.33 -4.99 -11.42
N LEU A 102 -9.60 -6.11 -11.48
CA LEU A 102 -9.90 -7.32 -10.72
C LEU A 102 -9.10 -7.29 -9.41
N ARG A 103 -9.78 -7.49 -8.28
CA ARG A 103 -9.13 -7.67 -6.97
C ARG A 103 -9.25 -9.12 -6.53
N LEU A 104 -8.12 -9.74 -6.19
CA LEU A 104 -8.04 -11.06 -5.57
C LEU A 104 -7.31 -10.91 -4.25
N GLY A 105 -8.06 -10.82 -3.15
CA GLY A 105 -7.46 -10.47 -1.86
C GLY A 105 -6.87 -9.06 -1.86
N ASP A 106 -5.55 -8.96 -1.78
CA ASP A 106 -4.68 -7.78 -1.68
C ASP A 106 -3.92 -7.52 -2.97
N ASP A 107 -4.11 -8.38 -3.96
CA ASP A 107 -3.58 -8.20 -5.29
C ASP A 107 -4.62 -7.54 -6.20
N LEU A 108 -4.15 -6.57 -7.00
CA LEU A 108 -4.90 -5.96 -8.09
C LEU A 108 -4.35 -6.46 -9.43
N TYR A 109 -5.26 -6.68 -10.37
CA TYR A 109 -4.97 -7.14 -11.72
C TYR A 109 -5.74 -6.31 -12.75
N VAL A 110 -5.09 -6.03 -13.88
CA VAL A 110 -5.69 -5.44 -15.08
C VAL A 110 -5.22 -6.25 -16.28
N ASP A 111 -6.10 -6.56 -17.24
CA ASP A 111 -5.78 -7.32 -18.46
C ASP A 111 -4.91 -8.59 -18.26
N LYS A 112 -5.16 -9.30 -17.15
CA LYS A 112 -4.45 -10.50 -16.68
C LYS A 112 -2.99 -10.26 -16.26
N GLY A 113 -2.53 -9.01 -16.16
CA GLY A 113 -1.27 -8.63 -15.54
C GLY A 113 -1.46 -8.29 -14.07
N LYS A 114 -0.52 -8.71 -13.21
CA LYS A 114 -0.50 -8.29 -11.80
C LYS A 114 -0.06 -6.83 -11.70
N LEU A 115 -0.88 -5.98 -11.10
CA LEU A 115 -0.65 -4.53 -11.00
C LEU A 115 0.01 -4.14 -9.67
N SER A 116 -0.31 -4.85 -8.58
CA SER A 116 0.18 -4.52 -7.25
C SER A 116 0.86 -5.68 -6.55
N VAL A 117 1.67 -5.35 -5.55
CA VAL A 117 2.08 -6.23 -4.45
C VAL A 117 1.71 -5.55 -3.14
N SER A 118 1.43 -6.31 -2.09
CA SER A 118 1.12 -5.72 -0.79
C SER A 118 1.45 -6.69 0.34
N ILE A 119 1.78 -6.13 1.49
CA ILE A 119 1.97 -6.89 2.72
C ILE A 119 1.52 -6.05 3.93
N ALA A 120 1.10 -6.74 5.00
CA ALA A 120 0.83 -6.15 6.30
C ALA A 120 1.58 -6.92 7.38
N THR A 121 2.11 -6.21 8.37
CA THR A 121 2.81 -6.81 9.50
C THR A 121 2.61 -5.99 10.77
N ALA A 122 3.12 -6.51 11.88
CA ALA A 122 3.08 -5.88 13.18
C ALA A 122 4.49 -5.81 13.77
N SER A 123 4.79 -4.68 14.40
CA SER A 123 5.91 -4.50 15.30
C SER A 123 5.43 -4.61 16.76
N LEU A 124 6.31 -4.33 17.71
CA LEU A 124 5.96 -4.25 19.13
C LEU A 124 5.08 -3.04 19.48
N VAL A 125 5.05 -2.01 18.63
CA VAL A 125 4.47 -0.70 18.97
C VAL A 125 3.55 -0.14 17.87
N SER A 126 3.51 -0.76 16.70
CA SER A 126 2.73 -0.31 15.55
C SER A 126 2.44 -1.46 14.58
N THR A 127 1.44 -1.28 13.73
CA THR A 127 1.19 -2.10 12.54
C THR A 127 1.61 -1.35 11.29
N LEU A 128 2.14 -2.09 10.33
CA LEU A 128 2.80 -1.57 9.14
C LEU A 128 2.19 -2.20 7.90
N ILE A 129 1.93 -1.40 6.88
CA ILE A 129 1.38 -1.84 5.59
C ILE A 129 2.26 -1.29 4.48
N HIS A 130 2.62 -2.15 3.53
CA HIS A 130 3.16 -1.74 2.24
C HIS A 130 2.21 -2.11 1.12
N VAL A 131 2.07 -1.21 0.16
CA VAL A 131 1.53 -1.52 -1.16
C VAL A 131 2.47 -0.94 -2.20
N GLY A 132 2.89 -1.75 -3.16
CA GLY A 132 3.51 -1.28 -4.39
C GLY A 132 2.52 -1.40 -5.55
N VAL A 133 2.39 -0.36 -6.36
CA VAL A 133 1.66 -0.38 -7.64
C VAL A 133 2.66 -0.13 -8.76
N ASN A 134 2.76 -1.04 -9.73
CA ASN A 134 3.69 -0.89 -10.85
C ASN A 134 3.37 0.39 -11.64
N ILE A 135 4.38 1.21 -11.92
CA ILE A 135 4.28 2.31 -12.88
C ILE A 135 4.78 1.81 -14.23
N GLU A 136 5.98 1.22 -14.22
CA GLU A 136 6.60 0.57 -15.36
C GLU A 136 6.74 -0.94 -15.12
N THR A 137 6.66 -1.73 -16.19
CA THR A 137 6.59 -3.19 -16.11
C THR A 137 7.78 -3.91 -16.76
N ARG A 138 8.70 -3.16 -17.39
CA ARG A 138 9.83 -3.75 -18.10
C ARG A 138 10.78 -4.45 -17.13
N GLY A 139 10.93 -5.76 -17.28
CA GLY A 139 11.86 -6.56 -16.46
C GLY A 139 11.23 -7.15 -15.20
N THR A 140 9.93 -6.99 -14.98
CA THR A 140 9.24 -7.71 -13.90
C THR A 140 9.28 -9.23 -14.12
N PRO A 141 9.35 -10.05 -13.05
CA PRO A 141 9.55 -11.50 -13.17
C PRO A 141 8.33 -12.28 -13.66
N VAL A 142 7.15 -11.68 -13.55
CA VAL A 142 5.88 -12.24 -14.02
C VAL A 142 5.19 -11.25 -14.98
N LYS A 143 4.10 -11.68 -15.62
CA LYS A 143 3.27 -10.76 -16.39
C LYS A 143 2.65 -9.73 -15.45
N THR A 144 3.02 -8.47 -15.62
CA THR A 144 2.51 -7.34 -14.84
C THR A 144 1.75 -6.36 -15.72
N SER A 145 0.99 -5.49 -15.06
CA SER A 145 0.42 -4.28 -15.64
C SER A 145 0.90 -3.06 -14.87
N GLY A 146 0.92 -1.89 -15.49
CA GLY A 146 1.50 -0.67 -14.91
C GLY A 146 0.67 0.59 -15.14
N LEU A 147 0.80 1.58 -14.24
CA LEU A 147 0.04 2.83 -14.32
C LEU A 147 0.29 3.60 -15.64
N SER A 148 1.51 3.57 -16.17
CA SER A 148 1.86 4.27 -17.41
C SER A 148 1.12 3.70 -18.64
N GLU A 149 1.03 2.37 -18.77
CA GLU A 149 0.28 1.72 -19.87
C GLU A 149 -1.23 1.89 -19.72
N LEU A 150 -1.71 2.13 -18.50
CA LEU A 150 -3.12 2.40 -18.19
C LEU A 150 -3.50 3.88 -18.39
N GLY A 151 -2.54 4.73 -18.80
CA GLY A 151 -2.78 6.14 -19.09
C GLY A 151 -2.82 7.06 -17.85
N ILE A 152 -2.37 6.58 -16.69
CA ILE A 152 -2.26 7.40 -15.47
C ILE A 152 -0.94 8.17 -15.52
N ALA A 153 -0.99 9.42 -16.01
CA ALA A 153 0.20 10.25 -16.16
C ALA A 153 0.60 11.00 -14.88
N ASP A 154 -0.38 11.52 -14.14
CA ASP A 154 -0.13 12.24 -12.88
C ASP A 154 -0.15 11.29 -11.68
N ILE A 155 0.99 10.63 -11.48
CA ILE A 155 1.20 9.68 -10.38
C ILE A 155 1.08 10.36 -9.02
N SER A 156 1.50 11.62 -8.91
CA SER A 156 1.46 12.37 -7.65
C SER A 156 0.04 12.62 -7.18
N SER A 157 -0.83 13.11 -8.08
CA SER A 157 -2.24 13.31 -7.79
C SER A 157 -2.97 11.99 -7.53
N PHE A 158 -2.68 10.95 -8.33
CA PHE A 158 -3.22 9.61 -8.10
C PHE A 158 -2.89 9.09 -6.69
N ALA A 159 -1.62 9.15 -6.30
CA ALA A 159 -1.14 8.70 -5.00
C ALA A 159 -1.79 9.48 -3.85
N PHE A 160 -1.85 10.80 -3.97
CA PHE A 160 -2.49 11.66 -2.98
C PHE A 160 -3.98 11.34 -2.84
N ASN A 161 -4.70 11.16 -3.94
CA ASN A 161 -6.12 10.79 -3.93
C ASN A 161 -6.38 9.44 -3.26
N VAL A 162 -5.53 8.43 -3.53
CA VAL A 162 -5.60 7.12 -2.85
C VAL A 162 -5.46 7.30 -1.34
N LEU A 163 -4.42 7.98 -0.88
CA LEU A 163 -4.20 8.21 0.56
C LEU A 163 -5.34 9.03 1.18
N LYS A 164 -5.88 10.01 0.44
CA LYS A 164 -7.01 10.82 0.91
C LYS A 164 -8.30 10.01 1.01
N ARG A 165 -8.57 9.09 0.09
CA ARG A 165 -9.68 8.12 0.19
C ARG A 165 -9.50 7.23 1.42
N TYR A 166 -8.31 6.67 1.58
CA TYR A 166 -8.01 5.80 2.72
C TYR A 166 -8.17 6.51 4.07
N GLU A 167 -7.66 7.74 4.19
CA GLU A 167 -7.87 8.58 5.38
C GLU A 167 -9.36 8.77 5.69
N ARG A 168 -10.17 9.12 4.67
CA ARG A 168 -11.61 9.31 4.81
C ARG A 168 -12.35 8.03 5.18
N GLU A 169 -11.93 6.88 4.65
CA GLU A 169 -12.49 5.58 5.04
C GLU A 169 -12.25 5.30 6.53
N LEU A 170 -11.04 5.57 7.04
CA LEU A 170 -10.76 5.38 8.47
C LEU A 170 -11.54 6.35 9.36
N GLU A 171 -11.70 7.61 8.92
CA GLU A 171 -12.56 8.59 9.60
C GLU A 171 -14.02 8.11 9.65
N GLY A 172 -14.56 7.66 8.51
CA GLY A 172 -15.92 7.14 8.40
C GLY A 172 -16.15 5.89 9.26
N ILE A 173 -15.18 4.96 9.31
CA ILE A 173 -15.21 3.79 10.19
C ILE A 173 -15.24 4.22 11.66
N TYR A 174 -14.39 5.18 12.05
CA TYR A 174 -14.38 5.70 13.41
C TYR A 174 -15.74 6.32 13.79
N GLU A 175 -16.30 7.17 12.94
CA GLU A 175 -17.61 7.76 13.16
C GLU A 175 -18.72 6.71 13.25
N ALA A 176 -18.69 5.70 12.35
CA ALA A 176 -19.65 4.61 12.35
C ALA A 176 -19.63 3.83 13.67
N ARG A 177 -18.43 3.55 14.20
CA ARG A 177 -18.26 2.91 15.51
C ARG A 177 -18.84 3.76 16.65
N CYS A 178 -18.76 5.08 16.55
CA CYS A 178 -19.19 6.00 17.61
C CYS A 178 -20.70 6.31 17.60
N LYS A 179 -21.44 5.96 16.54
CA LYS A 179 -22.86 6.29 16.38
C LYS A 179 -23.82 5.10 16.45
N VAL A 180 -23.34 3.93 16.88
CA VAL A 180 -24.16 2.73 17.07
C VAL A 180 -24.50 2.51 18.54
N ARG A 181 -25.77 2.22 18.82
CA ARG A 181 -26.22 1.87 20.17
C ARG A 181 -25.76 0.45 20.51
N GLY A 182 -25.10 0.27 21.64
CA GLY A 182 -24.83 -1.06 22.21
C GLY A 182 -26.14 -1.82 22.45
N LYS A 183 -26.23 -3.04 21.93
CA LYS A 183 -27.32 -3.97 22.27
C LYS A 183 -26.91 -4.70 23.54
N TYR A 184 -27.61 -4.42 24.63
CA TYR A 184 -27.44 -5.19 25.87
C TYR A 184 -27.94 -6.62 25.63
N ALA A 185 -27.17 -7.61 26.09
CA ALA A 185 -27.64 -8.97 26.28
C ALA A 185 -28.49 -9.05 27.55
#